data_AF-H1KHQ4-F1
#
_entry.id   AF-H1KHQ4-F1
#
_cell.length_a   1.000
_cell.length_b   1.000
_cell.length_c   1.000
_cell.angle_alpha   90.00
_cell.angle_beta   90.00
_cell.angle_gamma   90.00
#
_symmetry.space_group_name_H-M   'P 1'
#
loop_
_entity.id
_entity.type
_entity.pdbx_description
1 polymer ?
#
loop_
_entity_poly.entity_id
_entity_poly.type
_entity_poly.pdbx_seq_one_letter_code
_entity_poly.pdbx_strand_id
1 'polypeptide(L)' 'MARRSVITQAAIARAVKGAQAAGLKVGRVEIEGDRIVIHSGEEPAGPMTKLEAWRASRGAR' A
#
# COMPACT_ATOMS: atom_id res chain seq x y z
N MET A 1 -19.33 -27.76 -5.71
CA MET A 1 -19.31 -26.28 -5.77
C MET A 1 -17.91 -25.80 -5.41
N ALA A 2 -17.23 -25.08 -6.31
CA ALA A 2 -15.96 -24.44 -5.99
C ALA A 2 -16.22 -23.30 -4.98
N ARG A 3 -15.54 -23.33 -3.83
CA ARG A 3 -15.68 -22.31 -2.80
C ARG A 3 -15.09 -21.01 -3.36
N ARG A 4 -15.91 -19.97 -3.52
CA ARG A 4 -15.46 -18.64 -3.97
C ARG A 4 -14.32 -18.19 -3.05
N SER A 5 -13.15 -17.90 -3.61
CA SER A 5 -12.05 -17.39 -2.80
C SER A 5 -12.45 -16.00 -2.30
N VAL A 6 -12.48 -15.85 -0.98
CA VAL A 6 -12.71 -14.57 -0.34
C VAL A 6 -11.35 -14.09 0.14
N ILE A 7 -10.87 -12.99 -0.42
CA ILE A 7 -9.70 -12.32 0.13
C ILE A 7 -10.10 -11.76 1.49
N THR A 8 -9.45 -12.29 2.53
CA THR A 8 -9.68 -11.87 3.91
C THR A 8 -8.60 -10.87 4.33
N GLN A 9 -8.89 -10.06 5.34
CA GLN A 9 -7.89 -9.22 5.98
C GLN A 9 -6.68 -10.03 6.48
N ALA A 10 -6.90 -11.24 6.98
CA ALA A 10 -5.84 -12.14 7.41
C ALA A 10 -4.92 -12.56 6.25
N ALA A 11 -5.48 -12.80 5.06
CA ALA A 11 -4.71 -13.10 3.86
C ALA A 11 -3.84 -11.90 3.42
N ILE A 12 -4.41 -10.70 3.44
CA ILE A 12 -3.70 -9.44 3.15
C ILE A 12 -2.54 -9.24 4.14
N ALA A 13 -2.83 -9.35 5.44
CA ALA A 13 -1.82 -9.17 6.49
C ALA A 13 -0.67 -10.18 6.36
N ARG A 14 -0.97 -11.43 6.00
CA ARG A 14 0.05 -12.46 5.77
C ARG A 14 0.92 -12.11 4.55
N ALA A 15 0.31 -11.69 3.45
CA ALA A 15 1.03 -11.32 2.24
C ALA A 15 1.98 -10.13 2.48
N VAL A 16 1.50 -9.09 3.15
CA VAL A 16 2.31 -7.91 3.51
C VAL A 16 3.47 -8.28 4.43
N LYS A 17 3.20 -9.06 5.49
CA LYS A 17 4.26 -9.49 6.42
C LYS A 17 5.31 -10.36 5.71
N GLY A 18 4.89 -11.25 4.81
CA GLY A 18 5.81 -12.04 4.01
C GLY A 18 6.70 -11.19 3.11
N ALA A 19 6.11 -10.20 2.42
CA ALA A 19 6.86 -9.27 1.59
C ALA A 19 7.89 -8.46 2.41
N GLN A 20 7.49 -7.93 3.56
CA GLN A 20 8.38 -7.20 4.47
C GLN A 20 9.51 -8.09 5.01
N ALA A 21 9.20 -9.33 5.40
CA ALA A 21 10.20 -10.29 5.88
C ALA A 21 11.21 -10.69 4.78
N ALA A 22 10.78 -10.64 3.51
CA ALA A 22 11.65 -10.81 2.35
C ALA A 22 12.47 -9.53 2.00
N GLY A 23 12.37 -8.47 2.80
CA GLY A 23 13.11 -7.22 2.60
C GLY A 23 12.46 -6.24 1.62
N LEU A 24 11.22 -6.48 1.19
CA LEU A 24 10.51 -5.57 0.30
C LEU A 24 9.91 -4.40 1.10
N LYS A 25 10.21 -3.16 0.69
CA LYS A 25 9.51 -1.97 1.16
C LYS A 25 8.14 -1.92 0.46
N VAL A 26 7.09 -2.32 1.18
CA VAL A 26 5.71 -2.29 0.67
C VAL A 26 5.20 -0.85 0.65
N GLY A 27 4.92 -0.33 -0.54
CA GLY A 27 4.36 1.02 -0.72
C GLY A 27 2.84 1.00 -0.87
N ARG A 28 2.30 0.05 -1.64
CA ARG A 28 0.87 -0.08 -1.89
C ARG A 28 0.44 -1.55 -1.99
N VAL A 29 -0.78 -1.83 -1.55
CA VAL A 29 -1.43 -3.13 -1.72
C VAL A 29 -2.75 -2.93 -2.44
N GLU A 30 -2.95 -3.64 -3.54
CA GLU A 30 -4.16 -3.62 -4.35
C GLU A 30 -4.80 -5.02 -4.39
N ILE A 31 -6.11 -5.07 -4.64
CA ILE A 31 -6.85 -6.31 -4.82
C ILE A 31 -7.39 -6.33 -6.24
N GLU A 32 -6.88 -7.24 -7.06
CA GLU A 32 -7.32 -7.45 -8.43
C GLU A 32 -8.05 -8.79 -8.54
N GLY A 33 -9.38 -8.74 -8.46
CA GLY A 33 -10.21 -9.93 -8.48
C GLY A 33 -9.93 -10.83 -7.28
N ASP A 34 -9.23 -11.93 -7.50
CA ASP A 34 -8.85 -12.93 -6.50
C ASP A 34 -7.36 -12.89 -6.11
N ARG A 35 -6.61 -11.88 -6.60
CA ARG A 35 -5.19 -11.70 -6.32
C ARG A 35 -4.93 -10.50 -5.41
N ILE A 36 -3.94 -10.66 -4.52
CA ILE A 36 -3.36 -9.57 -3.75
C ILE A 36 -2.11 -9.12 -4.50
N VAL A 37 -2.09 -7.87 -4.94
CA VAL A 37 -0.96 -7.26 -5.66
C VAL A 37 -0.21 -6.36 -4.68
N ILE A 38 1.10 -6.57 -4.54
CA ILE A 38 1.96 -5.78 -3.66
C ILE A 38 2.92 -4.98 -4.53
N HIS A 39 2.85 -3.66 -4.44
CA HIS A 39 3.81 -2.77 -5.07
C HIS A 39 4.93 -2.48 -4.09
N SER A 40 6.13 -2.99 -4.41
CA SER A 40 7.35 -2.70 -3.67
C SER A 40 8.03 -1.44 -4.22
N GLY A 41 8.30 -0.49 -3.35
CA GLY A 41 8.88 0.80 -3.73
C GLY A 41 8.40 1.92 -2.81
N GLU A 42 9.04 3.07 -2.93
CA GLU A 42 8.51 4.30 -2.35
C GLU A 42 7.30 4.72 -3.19
N GLU A 43 6.14 4.86 -2.55
CA GLU A 43 4.96 5.37 -3.25
C GLU A 43 5.31 6.79 -3.72
N PRO A 44 5.17 7.10 -5.02
CA PRO A 44 5.43 8.46 -5.49
C PRO A 44 4.49 9.37 -4.71
N ALA A 45 5.05 10.34 -4.00
CA ALA A 45 4.27 11.31 -3.26
C ALA A 45 3.22 11.87 -4.21
N GLY A 46 1.95 11.59 -3.92
CA GLY A 46 0.84 12.11 -4.71
C GLY A 46 0.97 13.64 -4.81
N PRO A 47 0.38 14.27 -5.83
CA PRO A 47 0.41 15.72 -5.94
C PRO A 47 -0.08 16.33 -4.63
N MET A 48 0.79 17.12 -3.98
CA MET A 48 0.48 17.74 -2.70
C MET A 48 -0.81 18.56 -2.85
N THR A 49 -1.68 18.48 -1.84
CA THR A 49 -2.78 19.42 -1.75
C THR A 49 -2.24 20.85 -1.65
N LYS A 50 -3.03 21.83 -2.08
CA LYS A 50 -2.65 23.26 -1.96
C LYS A 50 -2.25 23.64 -0.52
N LEU A 51 -2.88 23.01 0.47
CA LEU A 51 -2.59 23.23 1.88
C LEU A 51 -1.24 22.62 2.29
N GLU A 52 -0.92 21.41 1.85
CA GLU A 52 0.37 20.75 2.12
C GLU A 52 1.53 21.50 1.45
N ALA A 53 1.35 21.96 0.20
CA ALA A 53 2.32 22.79 -0.49
C ALA A 53 2.55 24.14 0.22
N TRP A 54 1.50 24.75 0.76
CA TRP A 54 1.60 25.96 1.56
C TRP A 54 2.34 25.72 2.89
N ARG A 55 2.05 24.62 3.59
CA ARG A 55 2.75 24.23 4.83
C ARG A 55 4.23 23.93 4.60
N ALA A 56 4.55 23.23 3.52
CA ALA A 56 5.93 22.90 3.15
C ALA A 56 6.75 24.14 2.77
N SER A 57 6.15 25.09 2.03
CA SER A 57 6.84 26.32 1.61
C SER A 57 7.07 27.32 2.74
N ARG A 58 6.23 27.28 3.79
CA ARG A 58 6.31 28.22 4.92
C ARG A 58 7.19 27.73 6.08
N GLY A 59 7.71 26.50 6.03
CA GLY A 59 8.61 25.94 7.04
C GLY A 59 8.04 26.06 8.45
N ALA A 60 7.23 25.09 8.87
CA ALA A 60 6.63 25.03 10.21
C ALA A 60 7.65 25.44 11.29
N ARG A 61 7.46 26.64 11.85
CA ARG A 61 7.97 27.07 13.14
C ARG A 61 6.78 27.12 14.08
#